data_AF-A0A8J8N9Q5-F1
#
_entry.id   AF-A0A8J8N9Q5-F1
#
_cell.length_a   1.000
_cell.length_b   1.000
_cell.length_c   1.000
_cell.angle_alpha   90.00
_cell.angle_beta   90.00
_cell.angle_gamma   90.00
#
_symmetry.space_group_name_H-M   'P 1'
#
loop_
_entity.id
_entity.type
_entity.pdbx_description
1 polymer ?
#
loop_
_entity_poly.entity_id
_entity_poly.type
_entity_poly.pdbx_seq_one_letter_code
_entity_poly.pdbx_strand_id
1 'polypeptide(L)'
;MCRIEYKEDQVVPDKDLLSAISSAVYKCQCSKTIPLADYNTHLESGQCTAHKAALQQAIKKVAVKPEEVKKTVNRSTFACPMCSEKNMERKGLLEHVRKKHKGKPAVCPICVVQAYGDPNYVSQNLSSHLDLRHKFDLDTVAQNDEGDDEQLNEAIMRSLGFK
;
A
#
# COMPACT_ATOMS: atom_id res chain seq x y z
N MET A 1 -10.07 32.98 8.52
CA MET A 1 -9.07 32.53 9.51
C MET A 1 -9.81 31.94 10.71
N CYS A 2 -10.07 30.63 10.74
CA CYS A 2 -10.61 29.92 11.91
C CYS A 2 -10.11 28.48 11.93
N ARG A 3 -8.78 28.28 11.97
CA ARG A 3 -8.20 26.97 12.29
C ARG A 3 -7.33 27.18 13.52
N ILE A 4 -7.89 26.85 14.67
CA ILE A 4 -7.15 26.88 15.93
C ILE A 4 -6.22 25.67 15.89
N GLU A 5 -4.92 25.91 16.11
CA GLU A 5 -3.93 24.84 16.15
C GLU A 5 -4.20 23.95 17.37
N TYR A 6 -4.32 22.64 17.11
CA TYR A 6 -4.54 21.64 18.14
C TYR A 6 -3.26 21.50 18.98
N LYS A 7 -3.36 21.78 20.29
CA LYS A 7 -2.27 21.65 21.25
C LYS A 7 -2.56 20.48 22.20
N GLU A 8 -1.81 19.38 22.07
CA GLU A 8 -1.96 18.18 22.89
C GLU A 8 -1.88 18.45 24.41
N ASP A 9 -1.05 19.41 24.82
CA ASP A 9 -0.86 19.81 26.23
C ASP A 9 -2.14 20.39 26.89
N GLN A 10 -3.10 20.85 26.09
CA GLN A 10 -4.37 21.41 26.59
C GLN A 10 -5.50 20.38 26.66
N VAL A 11 -5.24 19.14 26.25
CA VAL A 11 -6.22 18.06 26.26
C VAL A 11 -6.27 17.43 27.65
N VAL A 12 -7.12 17.99 28.50
CA VAL A 12 -7.42 17.40 29.81
C VAL A 12 -8.55 16.37 29.65
N PRO A 13 -8.38 15.13 30.15
CA PRO A 13 -9.46 14.15 30.10
C PRO A 13 -10.60 14.59 31.02
N ASP A 14 -11.82 14.56 30.49
CA ASP A 14 -13.01 14.95 31.21
C ASP A 14 -13.30 13.93 32.33
N LYS A 15 -13.17 14.38 33.58
CA LYS A 15 -13.27 13.51 34.76
C LYS A 15 -14.68 12.98 34.96
N ASP A 16 -15.69 13.75 34.58
CA ASP A 16 -17.10 13.35 34.70
C ASP A 16 -17.42 12.25 33.69
N LEU A 17 -16.98 12.40 32.45
CA LEU A 17 -17.09 11.39 31.40
C LEU A 17 -16.33 10.10 31.77
N LEU A 18 -15.10 10.21 32.28
CA LEU A 18 -14.33 9.04 32.73
C LEU A 18 -15.04 8.30 33.88
N SER A 19 -15.61 9.04 34.83
CA SER A 19 -16.40 8.48 35.93
C SER A 19 -17.66 7.77 35.43
N ALA A 20 -18.35 8.38 34.46
CA ALA A 20 -19.53 7.80 33.81
C ALA A 20 -19.19 6.51 33.04
N ILE A 21 -18.08 6.47 32.29
CA ILE A 21 -17.62 5.28 31.57
C ILE A 21 -17.21 4.17 32.54
N SER A 22 -16.52 4.53 33.63
CA SER A 22 -16.10 3.57 34.68
C SER A 22 -17.30 2.93 35.40
N SER A 23 -18.36 3.71 35.60
CA SER A 23 -19.58 3.26 36.29
C SER A 23 -20.60 2.58 35.36
N ALA A 24 -20.46 2.76 34.04
CA ALA A 24 -21.37 2.22 33.06
C ALA A 24 -21.11 0.73 32.78
N VAL A 25 -22.19 -0.02 32.58
CA VAL A 25 -22.14 -1.43 32.18
C VAL A 25 -22.69 -1.62 30.79
N TYR A 26 -22.05 -2.51 30.03
CA TYR A 26 -22.43 -2.89 28.69
C TYR A 26 -22.98 -4.32 28.66
N LYS A 27 -24.15 -4.49 28.05
CA LYS A 27 -24.75 -5.80 27.82
C LYS A 27 -24.41 -6.28 26.42
N CYS A 28 -23.54 -7.27 26.33
CA CYS A 28 -23.14 -7.84 25.06
C CYS A 28 -24.19 -8.86 24.54
N GLN A 29 -24.26 -9.02 23.21
CA GLN A 29 -25.08 -10.04 22.55
C GLN A 29 -24.68 -11.49 22.90
N CYS A 30 -23.50 -11.70 23.50
CA CYS A 30 -23.11 -12.99 24.07
C CYS A 30 -23.77 -13.30 25.44
N SER A 31 -24.72 -12.47 25.88
CA SER A 31 -25.44 -12.55 27.17
C SER A 31 -24.59 -12.22 28.41
N LYS A 32 -23.35 -11.76 28.24
CA LYS A 32 -22.50 -11.28 29.34
C LYS A 32 -22.72 -9.77 29.56
N THR A 33 -22.80 -9.39 30.83
CA THR A 33 -22.76 -7.99 31.27
C THR A 33 -21.33 -7.70 31.74
N ILE A 34 -20.69 -6.71 31.14
CA ILE A 34 -19.32 -6.30 31.44
C ILE A 34 -19.25 -4.80 31.69
N PRO A 35 -18.27 -4.29 32.47
CA PRO A 35 -18.02 -2.86 32.55
C PRO A 35 -17.73 -2.29 31.16
N LEU A 36 -18.18 -1.06 30.89
CA LEU A 36 -17.94 -0.41 29.60
C LEU A 36 -16.44 -0.23 29.33
N ALA A 37 -15.64 0.00 30.38
CA ALA A 37 -14.18 0.07 30.29
C ALA A 37 -13.52 -1.22 29.76
N ASP A 38 -14.08 -2.39 30.06
CA ASP A 38 -13.55 -3.70 29.66
C ASP A 38 -14.11 -4.23 28.32
N TYR A 39 -14.91 -3.41 27.63
CA TYR A 39 -15.55 -3.80 26.38
C TYR A 39 -14.54 -4.25 25.31
N ASN A 40 -13.47 -3.48 25.09
CA ASN A 40 -12.45 -3.82 24.09
C ASN A 40 -11.72 -5.13 24.46
N THR A 41 -11.30 -5.26 25.73
CA THR A 41 -10.68 -6.47 26.25
C THR A 41 -11.57 -7.71 26.09
N HIS A 42 -12.88 -7.58 26.26
CA HIS A 42 -13.84 -8.66 26.03
C HIS A 42 -13.89 -9.13 24.56
N LEU A 43 -13.75 -8.20 23.61
CA LEU A 43 -13.69 -8.51 22.18
C LEU A 43 -12.35 -9.15 21.80
N GLU A 44 -11.24 -8.55 22.23
CA GLU A 44 -9.88 -8.93 21.86
C GLU A 44 -9.42 -10.24 22.52
N SER A 45 -9.83 -10.50 23.76
CA SER A 45 -9.52 -11.74 24.49
C SER A 45 -10.21 -12.98 23.92
N GLY A 46 -11.11 -12.81 22.94
CA GLY A 46 -11.86 -13.90 22.33
C GLY A 46 -12.90 -14.55 23.26
N GLN A 47 -13.17 -13.95 24.43
CA GLN A 47 -14.18 -14.41 25.40
C GLN A 47 -15.61 -14.09 24.97
N CYS A 48 -15.78 -13.27 23.93
CA CYS A 48 -17.06 -12.94 23.31
C CYS A 48 -17.45 -13.95 22.23
N THR A 49 -18.43 -14.81 22.51
CA THR A 49 -18.93 -15.79 21.53
C THR A 49 -19.68 -15.13 20.36
N ALA A 50 -20.42 -14.05 20.61
CA ALA A 50 -21.16 -13.31 19.59
C ALA A 50 -20.20 -12.63 18.60
N HIS A 51 -19.19 -11.91 19.09
CA HIS A 51 -18.18 -11.26 18.25
C HIS A 51 -17.34 -12.28 17.49
N LYS A 52 -16.91 -13.37 18.14
CA LYS A 52 -16.17 -14.46 17.50
C LYS A 52 -16.98 -15.11 16.38
N ALA A 53 -18.27 -15.37 16.59
CA ALA A 53 -19.14 -15.94 15.56
C ALA A 53 -19.36 -14.97 14.39
N ALA A 54 -19.51 -13.67 14.66
CA ALA A 54 -19.63 -12.64 13.63
C ALA A 54 -18.34 -12.53 12.80
N LEU A 55 -17.18 -12.51 13.46
CA LEU A 55 -15.87 -12.46 12.80
C LEU A 55 -15.62 -13.71 11.95
N GLN A 56 -15.93 -14.91 12.45
CA GLN A 56 -15.81 -16.15 11.67
C GLN A 56 -16.69 -16.16 10.43
N GLN A 57 -17.91 -15.62 10.52
CA GLN A 57 -18.80 -15.50 9.37
C GLN A 57 -18.28 -14.48 8.35
N ALA A 58 -17.75 -13.34 8.82
CA ALA A 58 -17.13 -12.35 7.94
C ALA A 58 -15.89 -12.92 7.23
N ILE A 59 -15.02 -13.62 7.97
CA ILE A 59 -13.85 -14.30 7.40
C ILE A 59 -14.29 -15.31 6.34
N LYS A 60 -15.31 -16.14 6.58
CA LYS A 60 -15.81 -17.09 5.57
C LYS A 60 -16.35 -16.43 4.30
N LYS A 61 -16.92 -15.22 4.40
CA LYS A 61 -17.43 -14.46 3.25
C LYS A 61 -16.32 -13.81 2.42
N VAL A 62 -15.20 -13.47 3.05
CA VAL A 62 -14.04 -12.81 2.42
C VAL A 62 -12.92 -13.82 2.10
N ALA A 63 -12.97 -15.02 2.67
CA ALA A 63 -12.02 -16.09 2.42
C ALA A 63 -12.10 -16.52 0.96
N VAL A 64 -11.18 -16.00 0.17
CA VAL A 64 -10.94 -16.45 -1.20
C VAL A 64 -10.37 -17.86 -1.12
N LYS A 65 -10.99 -18.82 -1.84
CA LYS A 65 -10.44 -20.18 -1.93
C LYS A 65 -9.04 -20.09 -2.56
N PRO A 66 -8.05 -20.90 -2.11
CA PRO A 66 -6.69 -20.87 -2.68
C PRO A 66 -6.66 -21.11 -4.20
N GLU A 67 -7.66 -21.79 -4.73
CA GLU A 67 -7.89 -22.07 -6.16
C GLU A 67 -8.53 -20.89 -6.93
N GLU A 68 -9.14 -19.92 -6.24
CA GLU A 68 -9.67 -18.66 -6.79
C GLU A 68 -8.69 -17.49 -6.63
N VAL A 69 -7.53 -17.70 -5.99
CA VAL A 69 -6.34 -16.85 -6.13
C VAL A 69 -5.73 -17.06 -7.53
N LYS A 70 -6.57 -16.97 -8.56
CA LYS A 70 -6.14 -16.92 -9.96
C LYS A 70 -5.38 -15.62 -10.14
N LYS A 71 -4.05 -15.73 -10.14
CA LYS A 71 -3.12 -14.72 -10.65
C LYS A 71 -3.47 -13.30 -10.19
N THR A 72 -3.37 -13.02 -8.89
CA THR A 72 -2.90 -11.68 -8.54
C THR A 72 -1.51 -11.57 -9.15
N VAL A 73 -1.44 -11.01 -10.36
CA VAL A 73 -0.17 -10.79 -11.05
C VAL A 73 0.65 -9.96 -10.09
N ASN A 74 1.75 -10.51 -9.59
CA ASN A 74 2.64 -9.76 -8.72
C ASN A 74 3.21 -8.62 -9.57
N ARG A 75 2.72 -7.40 -9.34
CA ARG A 75 3.12 -6.19 -10.07
C ARG A 75 4.29 -5.47 -9.40
N SER A 76 4.69 -5.92 -8.21
CA SER A 76 5.64 -5.21 -7.34
C SER A 76 7.02 -5.87 -7.34
N THR A 77 7.09 -7.18 -7.54
CA THR A 77 8.32 -7.96 -7.54
C THR A 77 8.46 -8.82 -8.79
N PHE A 78 9.69 -8.88 -9.30
CA PHE A 78 10.03 -9.51 -10.57
C PHE A 78 11.14 -10.55 -10.36
N ALA A 79 11.15 -11.55 -11.24
CA ALA A 79 12.22 -12.53 -11.31
C ALA A 79 13.20 -12.15 -12.43
N CYS A 80 14.49 -12.43 -12.22
CA CYS A 80 15.48 -12.25 -13.27
C CYS A 80 15.28 -13.34 -14.35
N PRO A 81 15.17 -12.99 -15.64
CA PRO A 81 15.02 -13.97 -16.72
C PRO A 81 16.31 -14.75 -17.03
N MET A 82 17.45 -14.34 -16.46
CA MET A 82 18.78 -14.89 -16.76
C MET A 82 19.39 -15.70 -15.60
N CYS A 83 18.80 -15.64 -14.41
CA CYS A 83 19.31 -16.34 -13.23
C CYS A 83 18.18 -16.72 -12.26
N SER A 84 18.54 -17.41 -11.19
CA SER A 84 17.57 -17.92 -10.20
C SER A 84 17.14 -16.87 -9.15
N GLU A 85 17.59 -15.60 -9.26
CA GLU A 85 17.18 -14.53 -8.35
C GLU A 85 15.73 -14.09 -8.64
N LYS A 86 14.95 -13.97 -7.56
CA LYS A 86 13.51 -13.68 -7.57
C LYS A 86 13.17 -12.63 -6.53
N ASN A 87 11.93 -12.13 -6.57
CA ASN A 87 11.41 -11.15 -5.62
C ASN A 87 12.16 -9.81 -5.62
N MET A 88 12.63 -9.38 -6.78
CA MET A 88 13.34 -8.11 -6.91
C MET A 88 12.35 -7.01 -7.27
N GLU A 89 12.36 -5.92 -6.52
CA GLU A 89 11.70 -4.69 -6.97
C GLU A 89 12.35 -4.19 -8.27
N ARG A 90 11.65 -3.36 -9.05
CA ARG A 90 12.16 -2.83 -10.32
C ARG A 90 13.57 -2.25 -10.22
N LYS A 91 13.84 -1.40 -9.23
CA LYS A 91 15.15 -0.76 -9.03
C LYS A 91 16.22 -1.82 -8.74
N GLY A 92 15.90 -2.79 -7.90
CA GLY A 92 16.73 -3.96 -7.62
C GLY A 92 17.02 -4.79 -8.87
N LEU A 93 16.01 -5.03 -9.71
CA LEU A 93 16.17 -5.73 -10.99
C LEU A 93 17.11 -4.97 -11.93
N LEU A 94 16.95 -3.64 -12.06
CA LEU A 94 17.82 -2.79 -12.88
C LEU A 94 19.29 -2.88 -12.41
N GLU A 95 19.53 -2.71 -11.11
CA GLU A 95 20.88 -2.80 -10.54
C GLU A 95 21.48 -4.20 -10.71
N HIS A 96 20.70 -5.25 -10.47
CA HIS A 96 21.13 -6.63 -10.64
C HIS A 96 21.52 -6.91 -12.09
N VAL A 97 20.67 -6.57 -13.06
CA VAL A 97 20.97 -6.80 -14.48
C VAL A 97 22.20 -5.99 -14.91
N ARG A 98 22.34 -4.74 -14.43
CA ARG A 98 23.51 -3.90 -14.71
C ARG A 98 24.81 -4.51 -14.16
N LYS A 99 24.78 -5.15 -12.98
CA LYS A 99 25.95 -5.75 -12.31
C LYS A 99 26.29 -7.16 -12.83
N LYS A 100 25.28 -8.01 -13.08
CA LYS A 100 25.45 -9.45 -13.34
C LYS A 100 25.26 -9.84 -14.81
N HIS A 101 24.52 -9.04 -15.58
CA HIS A 101 24.01 -9.44 -16.91
C HIS A 101 24.11 -8.33 -17.97
N LYS A 102 25.14 -7.48 -17.86
CA LYS A 102 25.37 -6.36 -18.78
C LYS A 102 25.40 -6.83 -20.25
N GLY A 103 24.53 -6.25 -21.08
CA GLY A 103 24.52 -6.48 -22.53
C GLY A 103 23.94 -7.83 -22.97
N LYS A 104 23.23 -8.57 -22.10
CA LYS A 104 22.55 -9.81 -22.49
C LYS A 104 21.12 -9.55 -22.97
N PRO A 105 20.68 -10.22 -24.06
CA PRO A 105 19.31 -10.14 -24.52
C PRO A 105 18.39 -10.96 -23.60
N ALA A 106 17.27 -10.36 -23.19
CA ALA A 106 16.29 -11.03 -22.35
C ALA A 106 14.90 -10.40 -22.48
N VAL A 107 13.87 -11.19 -22.19
CA VAL A 107 12.49 -10.70 -22.10
C VAL A 107 12.36 -9.81 -20.87
N CYS A 108 11.67 -8.67 -21.01
CA CYS A 108 11.41 -7.79 -19.88
C CYS A 108 10.25 -8.34 -19.03
N PRO A 109 10.48 -8.74 -17.76
CA PRO A 109 9.43 -9.28 -16.90
C PRO A 109 8.36 -8.23 -16.55
N ILE A 110 8.68 -6.94 -16.67
CA ILE A 110 7.73 -5.83 -16.43
C ILE A 110 6.79 -5.68 -17.63
N CYS A 111 7.29 -5.75 -18.86
CA CYS A 111 6.44 -5.68 -20.06
C CYS A 111 5.44 -6.85 -20.11
N VAL A 112 5.86 -8.05 -19.72
CA VAL A 112 5.00 -9.25 -19.72
C VAL A 112 3.76 -9.07 -18.83
N VAL A 113 3.85 -8.28 -17.76
CA VAL A 113 2.74 -8.04 -16.84
C VAL A 113 1.89 -6.81 -17.20
N GLN A 114 2.31 -6.01 -18.18
CA GLN A 114 1.57 -4.83 -18.64
C GLN A 114 0.47 -5.22 -19.64
N ALA A 115 -0.70 -4.58 -19.56
CA ALA A 115 -1.85 -4.87 -20.41
C ALA A 115 -1.58 -4.66 -21.92
N TYR A 116 -0.63 -3.79 -22.25
CA TYR A 116 -0.21 -3.45 -23.61
C TYR A 116 1.23 -3.92 -23.92
N GLY A 117 1.83 -4.74 -23.06
CA GLY A 117 3.17 -5.25 -23.28
C GLY A 117 3.15 -6.53 -24.10
N ASP A 118 4.17 -6.71 -24.95
CA ASP A 118 4.34 -7.95 -25.71
C ASP A 118 5.15 -8.97 -24.89
N PRO A 119 4.60 -10.17 -24.61
CA PRO A 119 5.27 -11.17 -23.77
C PRO A 119 6.45 -11.87 -24.45
N ASN A 120 6.57 -11.76 -25.78
CA ASN A 120 7.65 -12.35 -26.57
C ASN A 120 8.75 -11.34 -26.90
N TYR A 121 8.60 -10.08 -26.48
CA TYR A 121 9.56 -9.03 -26.75
C TYR A 121 10.86 -9.27 -25.97
N VAL A 122 11.92 -9.56 -26.73
CA VAL A 122 13.29 -9.69 -26.21
C VAL A 122 14.01 -8.37 -26.41
N SER A 123 14.36 -7.71 -25.31
CA SER A 123 15.23 -6.54 -25.38
C SER A 123 16.67 -6.99 -25.58
N GLN A 124 17.38 -6.41 -26.54
CA GLN A 124 18.82 -6.65 -26.74
C GLN A 124 19.66 -6.18 -25.55
N ASN A 125 19.18 -5.16 -24.83
CA ASN A 125 19.81 -4.65 -23.62
C ASN A 125 18.74 -4.39 -22.56
N LEU A 126 18.50 -5.39 -21.72
CA LEU A 126 17.48 -5.32 -20.67
C LEU A 126 17.75 -4.17 -19.69
N SER A 127 19.01 -3.90 -19.34
CA SER A 127 19.34 -2.81 -18.40
C SER A 127 18.97 -1.43 -18.94
N SER A 128 19.32 -1.13 -20.20
CA SER A 128 18.95 0.15 -20.84
C SER A 128 17.45 0.26 -21.06
N HIS A 129 16.78 -0.85 -21.39
CA HIS A 129 15.33 -0.89 -21.54
C HIS A 129 14.61 -0.58 -20.22
N LEU A 130 15.02 -1.20 -19.12
CA LEU A 130 14.48 -0.93 -17.78
C LEU A 130 14.71 0.54 -17.37
N ASP A 131 15.89 1.09 -17.65
CA ASP A 131 16.25 2.48 -17.33
C ASP A 131 15.44 3.50 -18.15
N LEU A 132 15.12 3.21 -19.41
CA LEU A 132 14.39 4.13 -20.29
C LEU A 132 12.87 4.00 -20.21
N ARG A 133 12.34 2.77 -20.17
CA ARG A 133 10.89 2.49 -20.28
C ARG A 133 10.23 2.24 -18.94
N HIS A 134 11.02 1.90 -17.92
CA HIS A 134 10.51 1.60 -16.60
C HIS A 134 11.13 2.49 -15.53
N LYS A 135 11.80 3.60 -15.86
CA LYS A 135 12.42 4.50 -14.87
C LYS A 135 11.49 4.89 -13.71
N PHE A 136 10.22 5.12 -14.02
CA PHE A 136 9.21 5.61 -13.10
C PHE A 136 8.10 4.58 -12.90
N ASP A 137 7.58 4.49 -11.68
CA ASP A 137 6.41 3.67 -11.39
C ASP A 137 5.14 4.49 -11.64
N LEU A 138 4.26 4.02 -12.53
CA LEU A 138 2.96 4.67 -12.77
C LEU A 138 2.07 4.71 -11.51
N ASP A 139 2.31 3.82 -10.53
CA ASP A 139 1.65 3.81 -9.22
C ASP A 139 2.12 4.96 -8.32
N THR A 140 3.32 5.51 -8.58
CA THR A 140 3.85 6.68 -7.85
C THR A 140 3.50 8.03 -8.49
N VAL A 141 3.16 8.05 -9.78
CA VAL A 141 2.80 9.31 -10.47
C VAL A 141 1.36 9.73 -10.15
N ALA A 142 0.47 8.79 -9.83
CA ALA A 142 -0.92 9.09 -9.46
C ALA A 142 -1.10 9.74 -8.07
N GLN A 143 0.00 10.04 -7.35
CA GLN A 143 -0.03 10.73 -6.06
C GLN A 143 0.71 12.09 -6.07
N ASN A 144 1.08 12.63 -7.23
CA ASN A 144 1.71 13.95 -7.31
C ASN A 144 0.90 14.88 -8.24
N ASP A 145 -0.37 15.10 -7.92
CA ASP A 145 -1.20 16.15 -8.55
C ASP A 145 -0.92 17.55 -7.95
N GLU A 146 0.04 17.67 -7.01
CA GLU A 146 0.26 18.90 -6.23
C GLU A 146 1.59 19.61 -6.52
N GLY A 147 2.19 19.43 -7.71
CA GLY A 147 3.46 20.12 -8.02
C GLY A 147 3.81 20.34 -9.49
N ASP A 148 2.99 19.90 -10.44
CA ASP A 148 3.31 20.04 -11.86
C ASP A 148 2.99 21.44 -12.40
N ASP A 149 1.94 22.09 -11.87
CA ASP A 149 1.55 23.45 -12.28
C ASP A 149 2.57 24.52 -11.84
N GLU A 150 3.15 24.38 -10.64
CA GLU A 150 4.17 25.32 -10.14
C GLU A 150 5.46 25.22 -10.95
N GLN A 151 5.89 23.99 -11.29
CA GLN A 151 7.08 23.77 -12.11
C GLN A 151 6.88 24.20 -13.56
N LEU A 152 5.68 24.00 -14.11
CA LEU A 152 5.33 24.51 -15.44
C LEU A 152 5.29 26.04 -15.46
N ASN A 153 4.71 26.66 -14.44
CA ASN A 153 4.65 28.12 -14.32
C ASN A 153 6.05 28.74 -14.12
N GLU A 154 6.92 28.12 -13.31
CA GLU A 154 8.32 28.56 -13.16
C GLU A 154 9.08 28.47 -14.50
N ALA A 155 8.89 27.37 -15.24
CA ALA A 155 9.52 27.20 -16.54
C ALA A 155 9.04 28.25 -17.56
N ILE A 156 7.75 28.59 -17.55
CA ILE A 156 7.15 29.63 -18.40
C ILE A 156 7.68 31.02 -18.00
N MET A 157 7.72 31.35 -16.71
CA MET A 157 8.22 32.64 -16.19
C MET A 157 9.70 32.86 -16.55
N ARG A 158 10.53 31.83 -16.41
CA ARG A 158 11.95 31.85 -16.83
C ARG A 158 12.12 32.01 -18.33
N SER A 159 11.23 31.43 -19.13
CA SER A 159 11.28 31.50 -20.59
C SER A 159 10.79 32.84 -21.15
N LEU A 160 9.84 33.48 -20.46
CA LEU A 160 9.32 34.79 -20.82
C LEU A 160 10.20 35.95 -20.34
N GLY A 161 11.29 35.66 -19.61
CA GLY A 161 12.29 36.65 -19.22
C GLY A 161 11.81 37.67 -18.17
N PHE A 162 10.73 37.38 -17.45
CA PHE A 162 10.35 38.18 -16.29
C PHE A 162 11.30 37.86 -15.14
N LYS A 163 11.97 38.89 -14.65
CA LYS A 163 12.98 38.84 -13.59
C LYS A 163 12.41 39.37 -12.29
#